data_AF-A0A0G1AA04-F1
#
_entry.id   AF-A0A0G1AA04-F1
#
_cell.length_a   1.000
_cell.length_b   1.000
_cell.length_c   1.000
_cell.angle_alpha   90.00
_cell.angle_beta   90.00
_cell.angle_gamma   90.00
#
_symmetry.space_group_name_H-M   'P 1'
#
loop_
_entity.id
_entity.type
_entity.pdbx_description
1 polymer ?
#
loop_
_entity_poly.entity_id
_entity_poly.type
_entity_poly.pdbx_seq_one_letter_code
_entity_poly.pdbx_strand_id
1 'polypeptide(L)'
;MSLEAVIIIGVVILGFVFLYIFLKRNQPSDDVLEIVKLLQSTAAQDRETLLSTLQQHTHSLNARLDRAAEVIGNVQKNIGEMSEIGRGMKEMQEFLRAPKLRGTIGEHILKELLTQLLPKQSFHLQYKFRNGATVDAAIQTANGIIPIDSKFPLENFRNMASAATEDEKNK
;
A
#
# COMPACT_ATOMS: atom_id res chain seq x y z
N MET A 1 -0.47 -33.39 -102.81
CA MET A 1 0.33 -32.74 -101.74
C MET A 1 1.57 -33.59 -101.50
N SER A 2 2.76 -32.99 -101.44
CA SER A 2 4.00 -33.73 -101.19
C SER A 2 3.94 -34.42 -99.82
N LEU A 3 4.44 -35.66 -99.74
CA LEU A 3 4.46 -36.47 -98.50
C LEU A 3 5.16 -35.73 -97.34
N GLU A 4 6.15 -34.90 -97.66
CA GLU A 4 6.89 -34.05 -96.73
C GLU A 4 5.99 -33.04 -96.00
N ALA A 5 5.01 -32.46 -96.69
CA ALA A 5 4.09 -31.49 -96.09
C ALA A 5 3.18 -32.13 -95.02
N VAL A 6 2.78 -33.39 -95.23
CA VAL A 6 1.95 -34.13 -94.25
C VAL A 6 2.74 -34.48 -92.99
N ILE A 7 4.02 -34.83 -93.14
CA ILE A 7 4.91 -35.14 -92.00
C ILE A 7 5.16 -33.88 -91.17
N ILE A 8 5.43 -32.73 -91.82
CA ILE A 8 5.66 -31.46 -91.12
C ILE A 8 4.42 -31.05 -90.30
N ILE A 9 3.22 -31.15 -90.89
CA ILE A 9 1.97 -30.82 -90.18
C ILE A 9 1.76 -31.75 -88.97
N GLY A 10 2.03 -33.05 -89.12
CA GLY A 10 1.94 -34.00 -88.02
C GLY A 10 2.87 -33.68 -86.85
N VAL A 11 4.12 -33.29 -87.14
CA VAL A 11 5.11 -32.90 -86.12
C VAL A 11 4.71 -31.60 -85.42
N VAL A 12 4.18 -30.62 -86.16
CA VAL A 12 3.70 -29.36 -85.58
C VAL A 12 2.51 -29.60 -84.65
N ILE A 13 1.56 -30.45 -85.04
CA ILE A 13 0.41 -30.81 -84.20
C ILE A 13 0.88 -31.55 -82.94
N LEU A 14 1.77 -32.54 -83.08
CA LEU A 14 2.35 -33.25 -81.93
C LEU A 14 3.11 -32.31 -80.99
N GLY A 15 3.87 -31.36 -81.55
CA GLY A 15 4.56 -30.33 -80.78
C GLY A 15 3.58 -29.43 -80.02
N PHE A 16 2.49 -29.01 -80.66
CA PHE A 16 1.44 -28.21 -80.01
C PHE A 16 0.69 -28.99 -78.92
N VAL A 17 0.39 -30.27 -79.15
CA VAL A 17 -0.26 -31.14 -78.16
C VAL A 17 0.67 -31.39 -76.98
N PHE A 18 1.95 -31.65 -77.25
CA PHE A 18 2.98 -31.78 -76.21
C PHE A 18 3.13 -30.49 -75.41
N LEU A 19 3.18 -29.33 -76.09
CA LEU A 19 3.25 -28.01 -75.45
C LEU A 19 2.00 -27.74 -74.59
N TYR A 20 0.81 -28.08 -75.08
CA TYR A 20 -0.45 -27.92 -74.34
C TYR A 20 -0.49 -28.80 -73.09
N ILE A 21 -0.07 -30.07 -73.20
CA ILE A 21 0.04 -30.99 -72.06
C ILE A 21 1.11 -30.52 -71.08
N PHE A 22 2.25 -30.04 -71.58
CA PHE A 22 3.35 -29.53 -70.77
C PHE A 22 2.96 -28.27 -69.99
N LEU A 23 2.23 -27.34 -70.62
CA LEU A 23 1.67 -26.16 -69.95
C LEU A 23 0.64 -26.53 -68.89
N LYS A 24 -0.24 -27.50 -69.19
CA LYS A 24 -1.29 -27.93 -68.24
C LYS A 24 -0.72 -28.73 -67.06
N ARG A 25 0.37 -29.48 -67.25
CA ARG A 25 1.05 -30.22 -66.16
C ARG A 25 1.76 -29.30 -65.16
N ASN A 26 1.96 -28.03 -65.51
CA ASN A 26 2.65 -27.03 -64.69
C ASN A 26 1.70 -26.03 -64.00
N GLN A 27 0.39 -26.33 -63.91
CA GLN A 27 -0.51 -25.54 -63.08
C GLN A 27 -0.18 -25.80 -61.59
N PRO A 28 0.23 -24.78 -60.83
CA PRO A 28 0.55 -24.93 -59.41
C PRO A 28 -0.70 -25.39 -58.66
N SER A 29 -0.51 -26.42 -57.84
CA SER A 29 -1.55 -27.19 -57.15
C SER A 29 -2.48 -26.32 -56.31
N ASP A 30 -3.77 -26.64 -56.33
CA ASP A 30 -4.81 -26.06 -55.44
C ASP A 30 -4.38 -26.05 -53.95
N ASP A 31 -3.55 -27.00 -53.54
CA ASP A 31 -2.96 -27.10 -52.20
C ASP A 31 -2.17 -25.84 -51.77
N VAL A 32 -1.49 -25.16 -52.71
CA VAL A 32 -0.71 -23.95 -52.38
C VAL A 32 -1.63 -22.77 -52.09
N LEU A 33 -2.75 -22.69 -52.80
CA LEU A 33 -3.76 -21.66 -52.57
C LEU A 33 -4.46 -21.86 -51.22
N GLU A 34 -4.70 -23.12 -50.84
CA GLU A 34 -5.25 -23.48 -49.54
C GLU A 34 -4.30 -23.12 -48.39
N ILE A 35 -3.00 -23.39 -48.53
CA ILE A 35 -1.97 -23.00 -47.55
C ILE A 35 -1.91 -21.48 -47.39
N VAL A 36 -1.96 -20.71 -48.48
CA VAL A 36 -1.95 -19.25 -48.42
C VAL A 36 -3.19 -18.70 -47.70
N LYS A 37 -4.37 -19.29 -47.96
CA LYS A 37 -5.61 -18.91 -47.25
C LYS A 37 -5.56 -19.27 -45.76
N LEU A 38 -5.05 -20.46 -45.43
CA LEU A 38 -4.86 -20.89 -44.04
C LEU A 38 -3.94 -19.91 -43.31
N LEU A 39 -2.76 -19.61 -43.87
CA LEU A 39 -1.81 -18.65 -43.30
C LEU A 39 -2.43 -17.25 -43.13
N GLN A 40 -3.21 -16.79 -44.10
CA GLN A 40 -3.89 -15.49 -44.01
C GLN A 40 -4.96 -15.48 -42.92
N SER A 41 -5.70 -16.58 -42.75
CA SER A 41 -6.70 -16.73 -41.68
C SER A 41 -6.07 -16.84 -40.30
N THR A 42 -4.99 -17.61 -40.15
CA THR A 42 -4.22 -17.73 -38.91
C THR A 42 -3.59 -16.40 -38.52
N ALA A 43 -3.00 -15.67 -39.47
CA ALA A 43 -2.42 -14.36 -39.21
C ALA A 43 -3.47 -13.32 -38.78
N ALA A 44 -4.69 -13.38 -39.33
CA ALA A 44 -5.79 -12.51 -38.92
C ALA A 44 -6.26 -12.84 -37.49
N GLN A 45 -6.40 -14.13 -37.17
CA GLN A 45 -6.83 -14.61 -35.86
C GLN A 45 -5.78 -14.35 -34.77
N ASP A 46 -4.50 -14.51 -35.07
CA ASP A 46 -3.40 -14.18 -34.15
C ASP A 46 -3.39 -12.68 -33.82
N ARG A 47 -3.65 -11.82 -34.81
CA ARG A 47 -3.72 -10.38 -34.59
C ARG A 47 -4.86 -9.99 -33.64
N GLU A 48 -6.03 -10.59 -33.81
CA GLU A 48 -7.18 -10.33 -32.93
C GLU A 48 -6.92 -10.83 -31.50
N THR A 49 -6.32 -12.02 -31.37
CA THR A 49 -5.98 -12.62 -30.07
C THR A 49 -4.89 -11.82 -29.34
N LEU A 50 -3.90 -11.30 -30.07
CA LEU A 50 -2.88 -10.44 -29.49
C LEU A 50 -3.45 -9.09 -29.05
N LEU A 51 -4.30 -8.46 -29.86
CA LEU A 51 -4.93 -7.18 -29.48
C LEU A 51 -5.81 -7.35 -28.24
N SER A 52 -6.60 -8.42 -28.16
CA SER A 52 -7.44 -8.68 -26.98
C SER A 52 -6.61 -9.00 -25.73
N THR A 53 -5.54 -9.78 -25.87
CA THR A 53 -4.61 -10.11 -24.77
C THR A 53 -3.88 -8.85 -24.29
N LEU A 54 -3.39 -8.00 -25.20
CA LEU A 54 -2.76 -6.73 -24.85
C LEU A 54 -3.74 -5.78 -24.16
N GLN A 55 -4.98 -5.70 -24.63
CA GLN A 55 -6.02 -4.89 -24.02
C GLN A 55 -6.37 -5.39 -22.61
N GLN A 56 -6.49 -6.70 -22.42
CA GLN A 56 -6.71 -7.32 -21.10
C GLN A 56 -5.54 -7.06 -20.15
N HIS A 57 -4.30 -7.21 -20.62
CA HIS A 57 -3.12 -6.88 -19.82
C HIS A 57 -3.08 -5.41 -19.44
N THR A 58 -3.33 -4.50 -20.38
CA THR A 58 -3.35 -3.06 -20.14
C THR A 58 -4.40 -2.70 -19.10
N HIS A 59 -5.61 -3.25 -19.22
CA HIS A 59 -6.67 -3.04 -18.24
C HIS A 59 -6.28 -3.58 -16.84
N SER A 60 -5.68 -4.76 -16.78
CA SER A 60 -5.20 -5.35 -15.52
C SER A 60 -4.08 -4.54 -14.87
N LEU A 61 -3.19 -3.93 -15.67
CA LEU A 61 -2.13 -3.06 -15.19
C LEU A 61 -2.69 -1.75 -14.65
N ASN A 62 -3.60 -1.10 -15.38
CA ASN A 62 -4.27 0.11 -14.91
C ASN A 62 -4.99 -0.15 -13.57
N ALA A 63 -5.77 -1.23 -13.47
CA ALA A 63 -6.44 -1.58 -12.22
C ALA A 63 -5.48 -1.91 -11.06
N ARG A 64 -4.24 -2.35 -11.34
CA ARG A 64 -3.20 -2.54 -10.31
C ARG A 64 -2.56 -1.21 -9.92
N LEU A 65 -2.29 -0.33 -10.89
CA LEU A 65 -1.74 0.99 -10.66
C LEU A 65 -2.71 1.87 -9.87
N ASP A 66 -4.01 1.83 -10.18
CA ASP A 66 -5.05 2.57 -9.45
C ASP A 66 -5.11 2.12 -7.99
N ARG A 67 -5.13 0.79 -7.75
CA ARG A 67 -5.08 0.24 -6.39
C ARG A 67 -3.78 0.61 -5.66
N ALA A 68 -2.65 0.60 -6.35
CA ALA A 68 -1.38 1.01 -5.74
C ALA A 68 -1.40 2.50 -5.38
N ALA A 69 -1.93 3.36 -6.26
CA ALA A 69 -2.09 4.79 -6.00
C ALA A 69 -3.04 5.05 -4.83
N GLU A 70 -4.14 4.30 -4.72
CA GLU A 70 -5.07 4.36 -3.59
C GLU A 70 -4.38 3.96 -2.28
N VAL A 71 -3.66 2.83 -2.26
CA VAL A 71 -2.92 2.38 -1.07
C VAL A 71 -1.84 3.40 -0.68
N ILE A 72 -1.09 3.94 -1.64
CA ILE A 72 -0.07 4.96 -1.39
C ILE A 72 -0.72 6.24 -0.84
N GLY A 73 -1.84 6.68 -1.41
CA GLY A 73 -2.59 7.85 -0.93
C GLY A 73 -3.06 7.65 0.51
N ASN A 74 -3.59 6.48 0.83
CA ASN A 74 -4.01 6.12 2.18
C ASN A 74 -2.83 6.09 3.16
N VAL A 75 -1.71 5.49 2.77
CA VAL A 75 -0.48 5.48 3.59
C VAL A 75 0.05 6.89 3.82
N GLN A 76 0.09 7.73 2.79
CA GLN A 76 0.57 9.11 2.90
C GLN A 76 -0.32 9.96 3.81
N LYS A 77 -1.65 9.76 3.75
CA LYS A 77 -2.59 10.39 4.69
C LYS A 77 -2.33 9.96 6.12
N ASN A 78 -2.22 8.65 6.37
CA ASN A 78 -1.95 8.11 7.71
C ASN A 78 -0.59 8.59 8.26
N ILE A 79 0.45 8.68 7.41
CA ILE A 79 1.76 9.24 7.79
C ILE A 79 1.65 10.74 8.09
N GLY A 80 0.85 11.49 7.34
CA GLY A 80 0.57 12.89 7.62
C GLY A 80 -0.05 13.09 9.00
N GLU A 81 -1.12 12.34 9.30
CA GLU A 81 -1.78 12.35 10.61
C GLU A 81 -0.81 11.96 11.74
N MET A 82 0.01 10.93 11.53
CA MET A 82 1.03 10.51 12.52
C MET A 82 2.14 11.54 12.71
N SER A 83 2.55 12.24 11.65
CA SER A 83 3.55 13.30 11.70
C SER A 83 3.04 14.51 12.50
N GLU A 84 1.77 14.88 12.32
CA GLU A 84 1.13 15.92 13.12
C GLU A 84 1.05 15.54 14.60
N ILE A 85 0.66 14.31 14.91
CA ILE A 85 0.67 13.78 16.29
C ILE A 85 2.09 13.82 16.89
N GLY A 86 3.09 13.34 16.14
CA GLY A 86 4.49 13.35 16.57
C GLY A 86 5.02 14.75 16.85
N ARG A 87 4.59 15.75 16.07
CA ARG A 87 4.95 17.16 16.29
C ARG A 87 4.29 17.72 17.55
N GLY A 88 2.99 17.47 17.76
CA GLY A 88 2.30 17.87 18.99
C GLY A 88 2.91 17.24 20.24
N MET A 89 3.32 15.98 20.15
CA MET A 89 4.01 15.26 21.22
C MET A 89 5.35 15.90 21.59
N LYS A 90 6.12 16.34 20.58
CA LYS A 90 7.39 17.04 20.78
C LYS A 90 7.21 18.39 21.44
N GLU A 91 6.19 19.16 21.04
CA GLU A 91 5.85 20.44 21.66
C GLU A 91 5.42 20.24 23.13
N MET A 92 4.61 19.21 23.42
CA MET A 92 4.22 18.85 24.79
C MET A 92 5.43 18.42 25.64
N GLN A 93 6.37 17.64 25.08
CA GLN A 93 7.61 17.28 25.76
C GLN A 93 8.44 18.52 26.11
N GLU A 94 8.55 19.49 25.19
CA GLU A 94 9.27 20.74 25.44
C GLU A 94 8.58 21.56 26.55
N PHE A 95 7.25 21.59 26.57
CA PHE A 95 6.46 22.21 27.64
C PHE A 95 6.71 21.54 29.00
N LEU A 96 6.86 20.21 29.03
CA LEU A 96 7.13 19.42 30.24
C LEU A 96 8.60 19.51 30.73
N ARG A 97 9.52 20.13 29.98
CA ARG A 97 10.91 20.35 30.44
C ARG A 97 11.01 21.37 31.57
N ALA A 98 10.08 22.32 31.63
CA ALA A 98 10.09 23.35 32.66
C ALA A 98 9.76 22.75 34.04
N PRO A 99 10.65 22.87 35.06
CA PRO A 99 10.45 22.23 36.36
C PRO A 99 9.16 22.64 37.08
N LYS A 100 8.80 23.92 36.98
CA LYS A 100 7.58 24.47 37.63
C LYS A 100 6.31 23.90 37.02
N LEU A 101 6.21 23.85 35.69
CA LEU A 101 5.05 23.31 34.97
C LEU A 101 4.91 21.80 35.23
N ARG A 102 6.03 21.07 35.23
CA ARG A 102 6.05 19.64 35.55
C ARG A 102 5.52 19.37 36.97
N GLY A 103 5.92 20.18 37.95
CA GLY A 103 5.40 20.11 39.32
C GLY A 103 3.89 20.33 39.36
N THR A 104 3.40 21.42 38.75
CA THR A 104 1.96 21.73 38.71
C THR A 104 1.11 20.64 38.05
N ILE A 105 1.63 19.98 37.00
CA ILE A 105 0.93 18.86 36.36
C ILE A 105 0.89 17.64 37.28
N GLY A 106 2.00 17.34 37.96
CA GLY A 106 2.04 16.27 38.97
C GLY A 106 1.02 16.50 40.09
N GLU A 107 0.96 17.73 40.61
CA GLU A 107 -0.01 18.12 41.64
C GLU A 107 -1.45 18.01 41.14
N HIS A 108 -1.71 18.39 39.89
CA HIS A 108 -3.05 18.30 39.30
C HIS A 108 -3.49 16.84 39.11
N ILE A 109 -2.61 15.98 38.60
CA ILE A 109 -2.87 14.54 38.46
C ILE A 109 -3.10 13.92 39.84
N LEU A 110 -2.28 14.26 40.84
CA LEU A 110 -2.47 13.81 42.22
C LEU A 110 -3.85 14.23 42.74
N LYS A 111 -4.23 15.49 42.55
CA LYS A 111 -5.54 16.02 42.95
C LYS A 111 -6.68 15.23 42.31
N GLU A 112 -6.63 15.00 41.00
CA GLU A 112 -7.67 14.25 40.28
C GLU A 112 -7.75 12.81 40.78
N LEU A 113 -6.62 12.13 40.93
CA LEU A 113 -6.57 10.77 41.47
C LEU A 113 -7.17 10.68 42.89
N LEU A 114 -6.77 11.58 43.79
CA LEU A 114 -7.32 11.60 45.15
C LEU A 114 -8.81 11.92 45.15
N THR A 115 -9.27 12.81 44.28
CA THR A 115 -10.70 13.16 44.16
C THR A 115 -11.54 12.00 43.63
N GLN A 116 -10.97 11.16 42.75
CA GLN A 116 -11.63 9.99 42.19
C GLN A 116 -11.65 8.80 43.17
N LEU A 117 -10.57 8.61 43.93
CA LEU A 117 -10.39 7.43 44.78
C LEU A 117 -10.87 7.64 46.22
N LEU A 118 -10.86 8.86 46.74
CA LEU A 118 -11.15 9.16 48.14
C LEU A 118 -12.28 10.19 48.29
N PRO A 119 -13.07 10.11 49.38
CA PRO A 119 -13.99 11.17 49.74
C PRO A 119 -13.25 12.50 49.97
N LYS A 120 -13.85 13.62 49.55
CA LYS A 120 -13.25 14.96 49.69
C LYS A 120 -12.91 15.35 51.13
N GLN A 121 -13.54 14.73 52.13
CA GLN A 121 -13.24 14.98 53.55
C GLN A 121 -12.00 14.22 54.05
N SER A 122 -11.57 13.18 53.33
CA SER A 122 -10.48 12.29 53.75
C SER A 122 -9.10 12.75 53.31
N PHE A 123 -8.98 13.85 52.57
CA PHE A 123 -7.69 14.41 52.18
C PHE A 123 -7.71 15.93 52.10
N HIS A 124 -6.54 16.53 52.24
CA HIS A 124 -6.30 17.97 52.04
C HIS A 124 -5.20 18.17 51.01
N LEU A 125 -5.39 19.15 50.12
CA LEU A 125 -4.37 19.58 49.16
C LEU A 125 -3.55 20.73 49.76
N GLN A 126 -2.28 20.82 49.40
CA GLN A 126 -1.34 21.85 49.86
C GLN A 126 -1.36 22.00 51.40
N TYR A 127 -1.28 20.88 52.11
CA TYR A 127 -1.39 20.84 53.56
C TYR A 127 -0.13 21.38 54.22
N LYS A 128 -0.29 22.39 55.07
CA LYS A 128 0.80 23.00 55.84
C LYS A 128 0.83 22.46 57.26
N PHE A 129 1.94 21.83 57.63
CA PHE A 129 2.20 21.35 58.98
C PHE A 129 2.54 22.49 59.94
N ARG A 130 2.36 22.24 61.24
CA ARG A 130 2.69 23.19 62.32
C ARG A 130 4.16 23.62 62.34
N ASN A 131 5.06 22.79 61.84
CA ASN A 131 6.49 23.09 61.70
C ASN A 131 6.82 23.95 60.46
N GLY A 132 5.82 24.34 59.66
CA GLY A 132 6.01 25.18 58.48
C GLY A 132 6.23 24.42 57.17
N ALA A 133 6.41 23.09 57.20
CA ALA A 133 6.52 22.28 55.99
C ALA A 133 5.17 22.18 55.26
N THR A 134 5.19 22.27 53.94
CA THR A 134 4.00 22.13 53.08
C THR A 134 4.19 20.93 52.17
N VAL A 135 3.15 20.11 52.03
CA VAL A 135 3.12 18.93 51.13
C VAL A 135 1.98 19.05 50.12
N ASP A 136 2.12 18.43 48.96
CA ASP A 136 1.12 18.51 47.87
C ASP A 136 -0.25 17.98 48.29
N ALA A 137 -0.28 16.88 49.04
CA ALA A 137 -1.49 16.38 49.67
C ALA A 137 -1.23 15.72 51.02
N ALA A 138 -2.27 15.65 51.85
CA ALA A 138 -2.28 14.98 53.13
C ALA A 138 -3.56 14.17 53.27
N ILE A 139 -3.44 12.85 53.39
CA ILE A 139 -4.57 11.96 53.61
C ILE A 139 -4.82 11.84 55.12
N GLN A 140 -6.05 12.09 55.55
CA GLN A 140 -6.50 11.83 56.92
C GLN A 140 -6.93 10.38 57.06
N THR A 141 -6.35 9.70 58.03
CA THR A 141 -6.72 8.34 58.43
C THR A 141 -7.02 8.30 59.93
N ALA A 142 -7.65 7.22 60.41
CA ALA A 142 -7.91 7.03 61.83
C ALA A 142 -6.63 7.01 62.69
N ASN A 143 -5.49 6.65 62.08
CA ASN A 143 -4.20 6.51 62.76
C ASN A 143 -3.28 7.74 62.57
N GLY A 144 -3.75 8.78 61.90
CA GLY A 144 -2.98 10.01 61.66
C GLY A 144 -3.01 10.50 60.21
N ILE A 145 -2.11 11.43 59.92
CA ILE A 145 -2.01 12.12 58.62
C ILE A 145 -0.86 11.52 57.81
N ILE A 146 -1.14 11.12 56.57
CA ILE A 146 -0.12 10.62 55.62
C ILE A 146 0.23 11.75 54.64
N PRO A 147 1.45 12.33 54.70
CA PRO A 147 1.89 13.32 53.72
C PRO A 147 2.25 12.68 52.38
N ILE A 148 1.92 13.35 51.29
CA ILE A 148 2.21 12.94 49.91
C ILE A 148 2.85 14.11 49.15
N ASP A 149 3.95 13.82 48.48
CA ASP A 149 4.63 14.70 47.52
C ASP A 149 4.53 14.05 46.14
N SER A 150 3.99 14.77 45.16
CA SER A 150 3.87 14.27 43.80
C SER A 150 5.10 14.63 42.99
N LYS A 151 5.69 13.62 42.37
CA LYS A 151 6.79 13.80 41.42
C LYS A 151 6.43 13.16 40.09
N PHE A 152 6.33 13.97 39.05
CA PHE A 152 6.05 13.48 37.70
C PHE A 152 7.29 12.83 37.06
N PRO A 153 7.27 11.52 36.74
CA PRO A 153 8.39 10.82 36.12
C PRO A 153 8.33 10.97 34.59
N LEU A 154 8.96 12.04 34.08
CA LEU A 154 8.94 12.38 32.65
C LEU A 154 9.51 11.25 31.76
N GLU A 155 10.54 10.56 32.23
CA GLU A 155 11.18 9.48 31.47
C GLU A 155 10.26 8.27 31.29
N ASN A 156 9.56 7.86 32.35
CA ASN A 156 8.58 6.77 32.28
C ASN A 156 7.41 7.15 31.36
N PHE A 157 6.93 8.40 31.43
CA PHE A 157 5.90 8.89 30.52
C PHE A 157 6.37 8.86 29.07
N ARG A 158 7.61 9.30 28.81
CA ARG A 158 8.21 9.27 27.47
C ARG A 158 8.28 7.84 26.94
N ASN A 159 8.79 6.90 27.73
CA ASN A 159 8.94 5.50 27.33
C ASN A 159 7.58 4.89 26.98
N MET A 160 6.58 5.07 27.86
CA MET A 160 5.21 4.60 27.63
C MET A 160 4.58 5.19 26.37
N ALA A 161 4.86 6.46 26.06
CA ALA A 161 4.24 7.13 24.94
C ALA A 161 4.98 6.96 23.61
N SER A 162 6.27 6.59 23.64
CA SER A 162 7.04 6.18 22.45
C SER A 162 6.93 4.69 22.13
N ALA A 163 6.42 3.88 23.05
CA ALA A 163 6.24 2.45 22.87
C ALA A 163 5.21 2.17 21.75
N ALA A 164 5.63 1.43 20.73
CA ALA A 164 4.79 1.07 19.59
C ALA A 164 3.91 -0.16 19.89
N THR A 165 4.26 -0.92 20.92
CA THR A 165 3.59 -2.16 21.31
C THR A 165 3.26 -2.17 22.80
N GLU A 166 2.17 -2.84 23.19
CA GLU A 166 1.72 -2.93 24.59
C GLU A 166 2.77 -3.60 25.51
N ASP A 167 3.59 -4.51 24.98
CA ASP A 167 4.67 -5.16 25.74
C ASP A 167 5.83 -4.20 26.09
N GLU A 168 6.02 -3.13 25.31
CA GLU A 168 7.03 -2.10 25.59
C GLU A 168 6.54 -1.06 26.61
N LYS A 169 5.23 -0.90 26.80
CA LYS A 169 4.64 0.08 27.73
C LYS A 169 4.83 -0.28 29.22
N ASN A 170 5.07 -1.55 29.54
CA ASN A 170 5.14 -2.08 30.91
C ASN A 170 6.57 -2.22 31.46
N LYS A 171 7.60 -1.77 30.74
CA LYS A 171 9.01 -1.74 31.18
C LYS A 171 9.43 -0.35 31.66
#